data_AF-A0A2N1IF05-F1
#
_entry.id   AF-A0A2N1IF05-F1
#
_cell.length_a   1.000
_cell.length_b   1.000
_cell.length_c   1.000
_cell.angle_alpha   90.00
_cell.angle_beta   90.00
_cell.angle_gamma   90.00
#
_symmetry.space_group_name_H-M   'P 1'
#
loop_
_entity.id
_entity.type
_entity.pdbx_description
1 polymer ?
#
loop_
_entity_poly.entity_id
_entity_poly.type
_entity_poly.pdbx_seq_one_letter_code
_entity_poly.pdbx_strand_id
1 'polypeptide(L)'
;MFNFIIYSTKFLLVGLWILAISGLLSLSPLPAEYQFYMLALAGAVLLVHFIEFLAMKNKIKNHSSKEMSFIQTMLWGFGYWLPLLKNS
;
A
#
# COMPACT_ATOMS: atom_id res chain seq x y z
N MET A 1 1.69 -11.86 16.61
CA MET A 1 0.74 -12.04 15.49
C MET A 1 0.61 -10.77 14.65
N PHE A 2 0.24 -9.63 15.22
CA PHE A 2 0.02 -8.39 14.48
C PHE A 2 1.22 -7.89 13.64
N ASN A 3 2.43 -7.94 14.21
CA ASN A 3 3.64 -7.56 13.46
C ASN A 3 3.90 -8.49 12.28
N PHE A 4 3.67 -9.79 12.43
CA PHE A 4 3.80 -10.77 11.34
C PHE A 4 2.86 -10.43 10.18
N ILE A 5 1.59 -10.10 10.47
CA ILE A 5 0.62 -9.68 9.45
C ILE A 5 1.12 -8.44 8.70
N ILE A 6 1.64 -7.43 9.42
CA ILE A 6 2.18 -6.22 8.79
C ILE A 6 3.37 -6.56 7.88
N TYR A 7 4.33 -7.36 8.35
CA TYR A 7 5.50 -7.71 7.56
C TYR A 7 5.15 -8.56 6.33
N SER A 8 4.30 -9.58 6.48
CA SER A 8 3.83 -10.40 5.37
C SER A 8 3.05 -9.56 4.35
N THR A 9 2.18 -8.66 4.80
CA THR A 9 1.44 -7.76 3.90
C THR A 9 2.38 -6.83 3.14
N LYS A 10 3.40 -6.27 3.80
CA LYS A 10 4.42 -5.45 3.12
C LYS A 10 5.19 -6.25 2.07
N PHE A 11 5.55 -7.49 2.38
CA PHE A 11 6.22 -8.36 1.41
C PHE A 11 5.34 -8.64 0.18
N LEU A 12 4.05 -8.93 0.39
CA LEU A 12 3.09 -9.12 -0.69
C LEU A 12 2.90 -7.84 -1.52
N LEU A 13 2.81 -6.68 -0.86
CA LEU A 13 2.73 -5.39 -1.55
C LEU A 13 3.96 -5.12 -2.41
N VAL A 14 5.18 -5.44 -1.94
CA VAL A 14 6.39 -5.34 -2.75
C VAL A 14 6.27 -6.20 -4.01
N GLY A 15 5.87 -7.46 -3.86
CA GLY A 15 5.65 -8.37 -4.99
C GLY A 15 4.62 -7.82 -5.99
N LEU A 16 3.51 -7.29 -5.47
CA LEU A 16 2.47 -6.64 -6.27
C LEU A 16 3.01 -5.41 -7.02
N TRP A 17 3.74 -4.52 -6.36
CA TRP A 17 4.27 -3.32 -7.01
C TRP A 17 5.31 -3.66 -8.08
N ILE A 18 6.20 -4.61 -7.81
CA ILE A 18 7.19 -5.07 -8.79
C ILE A 18 6.48 -5.62 -10.02
N LEU A 19 5.53 -6.54 -9.85
CA LEU A 19 4.78 -7.12 -10.96
C LEU A 19 3.97 -6.08 -11.73
N ALA A 20 3.43 -5.05 -11.05
CA ALA A 20 2.63 -4.00 -11.68
C ALA A 20 3.50 -3.10 -12.55
N ILE A 21 4.65 -2.68 -12.00
CA ILE A 21 5.63 -1.86 -12.72
C ILE A 21 6.20 -2.64 -13.90
N SER A 22 6.59 -3.90 -13.72
CA SER A 22 7.03 -4.77 -14.82
C SER A 22 5.95 -4.90 -15.90
N GLY A 23 4.68 -5.02 -15.49
CA GLY A 23 3.51 -4.97 -16.36
C GLY A 23 3.42 -3.73 -17.24
N LEU A 24 3.46 -2.56 -16.60
CA LEU A 24 3.37 -1.26 -17.27
C LEU A 24 4.56 -1.03 -18.22
N LEU A 25 5.73 -1.57 -17.90
CA LEU A 25 6.92 -1.51 -18.75
C LEU A 25 6.95 -2.60 -19.83
N SER A 26 5.91 -3.44 -19.95
CA SER A 26 5.89 -4.59 -20.87
C SER A 26 7.04 -5.59 -20.65
N LEU A 27 7.55 -5.65 -19.42
CA LEU A 27 8.61 -6.57 -18.97
C LEU A 27 8.07 -7.72 -18.11
N SER A 28 6.75 -7.84 -17.99
CA SER A 28 6.14 -8.84 -17.12
C SER A 28 6.30 -10.25 -17.70
N PRO A 29 6.66 -11.25 -16.86
CA PRO A 29 6.64 -12.66 -17.26
C PRO A 29 5.22 -13.24 -17.33
N LEU A 30 4.20 -12.49 -16.93
CA LEU A 30 2.81 -12.94 -16.92
C LEU A 30 2.18 -12.88 -18.32
N PRO A 31 1.32 -13.85 -18.69
CA PRO A 31 0.49 -13.74 -19.87
C PRO A 31 -0.43 -12.51 -19.79
N ALA A 32 -0.79 -11.95 -20.96
CA ALA A 32 -1.54 -10.69 -21.05
C ALA A 32 -2.87 -10.69 -20.25
N GLU A 33 -3.57 -11.82 -20.24
CA GLU A 33 -4.82 -12.01 -19.48
C GLU A 33 -4.59 -11.81 -17.98
N TYR A 34 -3.58 -12.46 -17.41
CA TYR A 34 -3.22 -12.32 -16.00
C TYR A 34 -2.64 -10.94 -15.70
N GLN A 35 -1.92 -10.34 -16.64
CA GLN A 35 -1.39 -8.99 -16.47
C GLN A 35 -2.48 -7.95 -16.31
N PHE A 36 -3.59 -8.09 -17.04
CA PHE A 36 -4.75 -7.20 -16.89
C PHE A 36 -5.37 -7.30 -15.48
N TYR A 37 -5.64 -8.51 -15.00
CA TYR A 37 -6.17 -8.72 -13.65
C TYR A 37 -5.22 -8.22 -12.56
N MET A 38 -3.92 -8.43 -12.77
CA MET A 38 -2.85 -8.00 -11.87
C MET A 38 -2.81 -6.46 -11.75
N LEU A 39 -2.90 -5.74 -12.87
CA LEU A 39 -2.96 -4.27 -12.88
C LEU A 39 -4.26 -3.76 -12.26
N ALA A 40 -5.40 -4.41 -12.53
CA ALA A 40 -6.67 -4.07 -11.91
C ALA A 40 -6.61 -4.22 -10.38
N LEU A 41 -5.98 -5.29 -9.89
CA LEU A 41 -5.74 -5.50 -8.46
C LEU A 41 -4.84 -4.41 -7.86
N ALA A 42 -3.72 -4.09 -8.51
CA ALA A 42 -2.83 -3.01 -8.07
C ALA A 42 -3.54 -1.66 -8.02
N GLY A 43 -4.38 -1.36 -9.01
CA GLY A 43 -5.23 -0.16 -9.04
C GLY A 43 -6.24 -0.14 -7.89
N ALA A 44 -6.93 -1.25 -7.62
CA ALA A 44 -7.86 -1.36 -6.49
C ALA A 44 -7.15 -1.14 -5.15
N VAL A 45 -5.97 -1.72 -4.96
CA VAL A 45 -5.15 -1.51 -3.75
C VAL A 45 -4.76 -0.04 -3.60
N LEU A 46 -4.34 0.64 -4.68
CA LEU A 46 -4.06 2.07 -4.63
C LEU A 46 -5.28 2.89 -4.22
N LEU A 47 -6.47 2.57 -4.75
CA LEU A 47 -7.72 3.24 -4.36
C LEU A 47 -8.04 3.05 -2.88
N VAL A 48 -7.86 1.84 -2.36
CA VAL A 48 -8.04 1.56 -0.93
C VAL A 48 -7.04 2.39 -0.11
N HIS A 49 -5.75 2.39 -0.46
CA HIS A 49 -4.74 3.20 0.23
C HIS A 49 -5.03 4.70 0.17
N PHE A 50 -5.60 5.18 -0.94
CA PHE A 50 -6.02 6.57 -1.06
C PHE A 50 -7.16 6.92 -0.09
N ILE A 51 -8.17 6.05 0.01
CA ILE A 51 -9.26 6.19 0.97
C ILE A 51 -8.71 6.16 2.40
N GLU A 52 -7.78 5.25 2.70
CA GLU A 52 -7.10 5.20 3.99
C GLU A 52 -6.37 6.51 4.32
N PHE A 53 -5.65 7.09 3.35
CA PHE A 53 -4.98 8.38 3.53
C PHE A 53 -5.98 9.49 3.92
N LEU A 54 -7.09 9.60 3.18
CA LEU A 54 -8.10 10.61 3.45
C LEU A 54 -8.76 10.42 4.83
N ALA A 55 -9.05 9.17 5.20
CA ALA A 55 -9.69 8.84 6.47
C ALA A 55 -8.75 9.08 7.67
N MET A 56 -7.46 8.76 7.51
CA MET A 56 -6.52 8.71 8.64
C MET A 56 -5.69 9.99 8.83
N LYS A 57 -5.51 10.82 7.80
CA LYS A 57 -4.64 12.02 7.86
C LYS A 57 -4.98 12.95 9.03
N ASN A 58 -6.26 13.22 9.27
CA ASN A 58 -6.70 14.12 10.33
C ASN A 58 -6.56 13.46 11.71
N LYS A 59 -6.87 12.17 11.79
CA LYS A 59 -6.76 11.41 13.04
C LYS A 59 -5.32 11.31 13.50
N ILE A 60 -4.37 11.04 12.59
CA ILE A 60 -2.94 10.96 12.91
C ILE A 60 -2.39 12.35 13.27
N LYS A 61 -2.75 13.40 12.53
CA LYS A 61 -2.35 14.78 12.88
C LYS A 61 -2.79 15.20 14.29
N ASN A 62 -3.95 14.75 14.74
CA ASN A 62 -4.45 15.06 16.09
C ASN A 62 -3.81 14.18 17.18
N HIS A 63 -3.29 13.01 16.82
CA HIS A 63 -2.71 12.04 17.77
C HIS A 63 -1.17 12.12 17.85
N SER A 64 -0.52 12.65 16.82
CA SER A 64 0.93 12.72 16.67
C SER A 64 1.33 14.04 16.06
N SER A 65 2.46 14.62 16.49
CA SER A 65 3.07 15.76 15.81
C SER A 65 3.63 15.41 14.43
N LYS A 66 3.67 14.11 14.08
CA LYS A 66 4.13 13.62 12.77
C LYS A 66 3.02 13.68 11.73
N GLU A 67 3.34 14.29 10.61
CA GLU A 67 2.48 14.27 9.43
C GLU A 67 2.51 12.90 8.75
N MET A 68 1.35 12.43 8.34
CA MET A 68 1.21 11.18 7.60
C MET A 68 1.70 11.38 6.16
N SER A 69 2.73 10.65 5.73
CA SER A 69 3.23 10.72 4.36
C SER A 69 2.24 10.08 3.38
N PHE A 70 1.84 10.86 2.37
CA PHE A 70 1.01 10.38 1.27
C PHE A 70 1.67 9.19 0.55
N ILE A 71 2.92 9.35 0.11
CA ILE A 71 3.65 8.33 -0.66
C ILE A 71 3.76 7.02 0.14
N GLN A 72 4.13 7.11 1.43
CA GLN A 72 4.25 5.93 2.27
C GLN A 72 2.89 5.25 2.49
N THR A 73 1.80 6.01 2.56
CA THR A 73 0.45 5.46 2.63
C THR A 73 0.06 4.78 1.33
N MET A 74 0.35 5.38 0.17
CA MET A 74 0.04 4.78 -1.12
C MET A 74 0.81 3.48 -1.37
N LEU A 75 2.03 3.36 -0.83
CA LEU A 75 2.84 2.14 -0.97
C LEU A 75 2.47 1.05 0.04
N TRP A 76 2.13 1.43 1.27
CA TRP A 76 2.07 0.48 2.40
C TRP A 76 0.74 0.45 3.14
N GLY A 77 -0.18 1.36 2.85
CA GLY A 77 -1.47 1.48 3.51
C GLY A 77 -1.36 1.47 5.04
N PHE A 78 -2.19 0.65 5.68
CA PHE A 78 -2.18 0.43 7.13
C PHE A 78 -0.83 -0.04 7.67
N GLY A 79 -0.01 -0.71 6.86
CA GLY A 79 1.34 -1.11 7.25
C GLY A 79 2.27 0.07 7.55
N TYR A 80 1.95 1.27 7.07
CA TYR A 80 2.66 2.51 7.37
C TYR A 80 2.00 3.32 8.50
N TRP A 81 0.69 3.59 8.39
CA TRP A 81 0.05 4.57 9.26
C TRP A 81 -0.37 4.01 10.63
N LEU A 82 -0.64 2.70 10.71
CA LEU A 82 -1.11 2.08 11.95
C LEU A 82 -0.06 2.08 13.06
N PRO A 83 1.25 1.84 12.78
CA PRO A 83 2.31 2.06 13.77
C PRO A 83 2.42 3.50 14.29
N LEU A 84 2.08 4.52 13.48
CA LEU A 84 2.16 5.92 13.90
C LEU A 84 1.18 6.25 15.04
N LEU A 85 0.03 5.57 15.06
CA LEU A 85 -0.97 5.68 16.13
C LEU A 85 -0.57 4.94 17.40
N LYS A 86 0.17 3.83 17.28
CA LYS A 86 0.56 3.00 18.44
C LYS A 86 1.80 3.51 19.17
N ASN A 87 2.68 4.20 18.45
CA ASN A 87 3.96 4.69 18.97
C ASN A 87 3.95 6.21 19.24
N SER A 88 2.77 6.81 19.43
CA SER A 88 2.60 8.19 19.89
C SER A 88 2.20 8.22 21.36
#